data_AF-A0A935FDT5-F1
#
_entry.id   AF-A0A935FDT5-F1
#
_cell.length_a   1.000
_cell.length_b   1.000
_cell.length_c   1.000
_cell.angle_alpha   90.00
_cell.angle_beta   90.00
_cell.angle_gamma   90.00
#
_symmetry.space_group_name_H-M   'P 1'
#
loop_
_entity.id
_entity.type
_entity.pdbx_description
1 polymer ?
#
loop_
_entity_poly.entity_id
_entity_poly.type
_entity_poly.pdbx_seq_one_letter_code
_entity_poly.pdbx_strand_id
1 'polypeptide(L)'
;MLACELLDCRKDQQKWIFGWGRVGVDFSDGTPKPFSPAPFNSIDDDNQESYYTLTDPQTGDLLLYTNGINLYDASFNRVNNSSLHPIPTGISNSNAQILCLPFPEHSRQFILVIPNKGFADPNIIGVATNYSSHSGIPGEFKWPPVVTAFPCNLNFTGPAGVLFDFNRNSVNEQVTAIPHANGRDYWICTR
;
A
#
# COMPACT_ATOMS: atom_id res chain seq x y z
N MET A 1 -20.42 31.28 7.52
CA MET A 1 -19.92 30.48 6.40
C MET A 1 -19.36 29.21 7.04
N LEU A 2 -20.14 28.14 7.02
CA LEU A 2 -19.87 26.90 7.76
C LEU A 2 -18.75 26.15 7.01
N ALA A 3 -17.67 25.79 7.69
CA ALA A 3 -16.68 24.86 7.14
C ALA A 3 -17.36 23.49 7.00
N CYS A 4 -17.32 22.93 5.79
CA CYS A 4 -17.60 21.54 5.43
C CYS A 4 -18.55 20.79 6.38
N GLU A 5 -19.85 20.74 6.04
CA GLU A 5 -20.54 19.47 6.25
C GLU A 5 -19.73 18.43 5.48
N LEU A 6 -19.12 17.47 6.18
CA LEU A 6 -18.62 16.25 5.55
C LEU A 6 -19.81 15.69 4.78
N LEU A 7 -19.83 15.90 3.47
CA LEU A 7 -20.72 15.18 2.58
C LEU A 7 -20.61 13.71 2.97
N ASP A 8 -21.71 12.95 2.91
CA ASP A 8 -21.74 11.49 3.01
C ASP A 8 -20.72 10.79 2.07
N CYS A 9 -20.01 11.53 1.21
CA CYS A 9 -18.90 11.05 0.43
C CYS A 9 -17.58 11.08 1.22
N ARG A 10 -17.14 9.87 1.61
CA ARG A 10 -15.74 9.38 1.71
C ARG A 10 -15.56 8.43 2.90
N LYS A 11 -16.54 7.53 3.09
CA LYS A 11 -16.44 6.44 4.07
C LYS A 11 -15.28 5.49 3.79
N ASP A 12 -14.76 5.48 2.55
CA ASP A 12 -13.54 4.82 2.08
C ASP A 12 -12.22 5.43 2.59
N GLN A 13 -12.28 6.52 3.38
CA GLN A 13 -11.14 7.21 3.98
C GLN A 13 -11.38 7.60 5.45
N GLN A 14 -12.36 6.98 6.12
CA GLN A 14 -12.77 7.39 7.48
C GLN A 14 -11.82 6.91 8.59
N LYS A 15 -11.07 5.84 8.36
CA LYS A 15 -10.15 5.26 9.34
C LYS A 15 -8.78 5.15 8.73
N TRP A 16 -7.79 5.66 9.43
CA TRP A 16 -6.40 5.69 8.98
C TRP A 16 -5.56 4.87 9.95
N ILE A 17 -4.66 4.05 9.42
CA ILE A 17 -3.64 3.32 10.18
C ILE A 17 -2.28 3.69 9.56
N PHE A 18 -1.33 4.11 10.39
CA PHE A 18 -0.03 4.61 9.96
C PHE A 18 1.02 4.54 11.09
N GLY A 19 2.28 4.79 10.72
CA GLY A 19 3.40 4.95 11.65
C GLY A 19 3.84 3.67 12.34
N TRP A 20 4.69 3.81 13.36
CA TRP A 20 5.23 2.69 14.13
C TRP A 20 4.14 2.01 14.96
N GLY A 21 3.72 0.81 14.57
CA GLY A 21 2.92 -0.05 15.43
C GLY A 21 1.42 0.12 15.32
N ARG A 22 0.93 0.29 14.09
CA ARG A 22 -0.51 0.25 13.78
C ARG A 22 -1.29 1.31 14.55
N VAL A 23 -0.74 2.51 14.71
CA VAL A 23 -1.50 3.63 15.29
C VAL A 23 -2.54 4.07 14.29
N GLY A 24 -3.74 4.43 14.76
CA GLY A 24 -4.79 4.89 13.87
C GLY A 24 -5.64 6.02 14.41
N VAL A 25 -6.34 6.66 13.47
CA VAL A 25 -7.29 7.73 13.73
C VAL A 25 -8.59 7.40 13.01
N ASP A 26 -9.71 7.53 13.72
CA ASP A 26 -11.07 7.39 13.21
C ASP A 26 -11.74 8.76 13.15
N PHE A 27 -12.31 9.08 11.99
CA PHE A 27 -13.01 10.33 11.68
C PHE A 27 -14.52 10.13 11.47
N SER A 28 -15.05 8.94 11.78
CA SER A 28 -16.42 8.51 11.44
C SER A 28 -17.53 9.39 11.99
N ASP A 29 -17.31 10.11 13.09
CA ASP A 29 -18.27 11.04 13.67
C ASP A 29 -17.90 12.52 13.49
N GLY A 30 -16.93 12.81 12.61
CA GLY A 30 -16.44 14.15 12.33
C GLY A 30 -15.42 14.69 13.33
N THR A 31 -15.09 13.95 14.40
CA THR A 31 -14.02 14.30 15.35
C THR A 31 -12.91 13.24 15.29
N PRO A 32 -11.63 13.61 15.14
CA PRO A 32 -10.55 12.63 15.14
C PRO A 32 -10.44 11.93 16.50
N LYS A 33 -10.52 10.61 16.50
CA LYS A 33 -10.39 9.76 17.70
C LYS A 33 -9.34 8.67 17.50
N PRO A 34 -8.66 8.22 18.56
CA PRO A 34 -7.79 7.06 18.47
C PRO A 34 -8.54 5.83 17.95
N PHE A 35 -7.91 5.09 17.02
CA PHE A 35 -8.42 3.89 16.38
C PHE A 35 -7.27 2.88 16.23
N SER A 36 -7.56 1.57 16.26
CA SER A 36 -6.61 0.43 16.38
C SER A 36 -6.36 -0.02 17.83
N PRO A 37 -6.18 -1.35 18.11
CA PRO A 37 -6.02 -1.85 19.46
C PRO A 37 -4.78 -1.24 20.12
N ALA A 38 -5.01 -0.41 21.12
CA ALA A 38 -4.01 -0.17 22.16
C ALA A 38 -3.79 -1.50 22.92
N PRO A 39 -2.54 -1.87 23.22
CA PRO A 39 -1.69 -1.00 24.04
C PRO A 39 -0.42 -0.52 23.35
N PHE A 40 0.08 0.58 23.90
CA PHE A 40 1.31 1.32 23.61
C PHE A 40 2.62 0.53 23.73
N ASN A 41 2.61 -0.80 23.76
CA ASN A 41 3.85 -1.58 23.67
C ASN A 41 4.26 -1.68 22.20
N SER A 42 4.93 -0.61 21.73
CA SER A 42 5.75 -0.52 20.50
C SER A 42 5.74 -1.80 19.67
N ILE A 43 4.72 -1.98 18.84
CA ILE A 43 4.86 -2.91 17.71
C ILE A 43 5.81 -2.19 16.77
N ASP A 44 7.09 -2.50 16.90
CA ASP A 44 8.06 -2.12 15.90
C ASP A 44 7.92 -3.11 14.74
N ASP A 45 7.24 -2.68 13.68
CA ASP A 45 7.14 -3.43 12.44
C ASP A 45 8.12 -2.93 11.36
N ASP A 46 9.14 -2.17 11.79
CA ASP A 46 10.22 -1.59 10.98
C ASP A 46 9.76 -0.72 9.79
N ASN A 47 8.46 -0.38 9.70
CA ASN A 47 7.92 0.50 8.67
C ASN A 47 7.25 1.74 9.26
N GLN A 48 7.73 2.91 8.84
CA GLN A 48 7.34 4.21 9.38
C GLN A 48 6.37 4.98 8.47
N GLU A 49 6.36 4.70 7.17
CA GLU A 49 5.80 5.63 6.17
C GLU A 49 4.86 4.97 5.16
N SER A 50 5.09 3.70 4.81
CA SER A 50 4.37 3.05 3.72
C SER A 50 3.17 2.28 4.24
N TYR A 51 2.04 2.98 4.40
CA TYR A 51 0.78 2.37 4.82
C TYR A 51 -0.36 2.62 3.83
N TYR A 52 -1.24 1.63 3.74
CA TYR A 52 -2.55 1.81 3.12
C TYR A 52 -3.64 1.24 4.03
N THR A 53 -4.69 2.01 4.24
CA THR A 53 -5.89 1.58 4.97
C THR A 53 -7.07 1.59 4.02
N LEU A 54 -7.87 0.52 4.04
CA LEU A 54 -9.11 0.48 3.29
C LEU A 54 -10.30 0.33 4.23
N THR A 55 -11.27 1.19 4.02
CA THR A 55 -12.58 1.09 4.65
C THR A 55 -13.68 0.84 3.63
N ASP A 56 -14.77 0.25 4.10
CA ASP A 56 -15.96 0.01 3.32
C ASP A 56 -16.60 1.36 2.93
N PRO A 57 -16.83 1.64 1.63
CA PRO A 57 -17.38 2.90 1.18
C PRO A 57 -18.86 3.11 1.56
N GLN A 58 -19.57 2.07 1.99
CA GLN A 58 -20.96 2.14 2.45
C GLN A 58 -21.06 2.29 3.96
N THR A 59 -20.25 1.54 4.73
CA THR A 59 -20.34 1.50 6.19
C THR A 59 -19.27 2.33 6.92
N GLY A 60 -18.10 2.52 6.32
CA GLY A 60 -16.93 3.12 7.00
C GLY A 60 -16.14 2.14 7.86
N ASP A 61 -16.46 0.85 7.79
CA ASP A 61 -15.74 -0.18 8.55
C ASP A 61 -14.38 -0.48 7.94
N LEU A 62 -13.39 -0.74 8.80
CA LEU A 62 -12.09 -1.23 8.34
C LEU A 62 -12.30 -2.55 7.62
N LEU A 63 -11.74 -2.67 6.41
CA LEU A 63 -11.73 -3.92 5.65
C LEU A 63 -10.35 -4.57 5.73
N LEU A 64 -9.31 -3.79 5.46
CA LEU A 64 -7.92 -4.23 5.54
C LEU A 64 -6.99 -3.05 5.74
N TYR A 65 -5.75 -3.35 6.11
CA TYR A 65 -4.64 -2.41 5.99
C TYR A 65 -3.34 -3.17 5.71
N THR A 66 -2.34 -2.47 5.19
CA THR A 66 -1.03 -3.04 4.91
C THR A 66 0.07 -2.04 5.18
N ASN A 67 1.21 -2.55 5.60
CA ASN A 67 2.48 -1.83 5.70
C ASN A 67 3.43 -2.22 4.55
N GLY A 68 2.92 -2.77 3.43
CA GLY A 68 3.73 -3.18 2.28
C GLY A 68 4.52 -4.48 2.45
N ILE A 69 4.64 -5.00 3.67
CA ILE A 69 5.23 -6.31 3.98
C ILE A 69 4.14 -7.29 4.37
N ASN A 70 3.24 -6.83 5.22
CA ASN A 70 2.16 -7.61 5.78
C ASN A 70 0.82 -7.00 5.37
N LEU A 71 -0.13 -7.88 5.09
CA LEU A 71 -1.54 -7.55 4.96
C LEU A 71 -2.23 -7.95 6.25
N TYR A 72 -3.09 -7.08 6.74
CA TYR A 72 -3.86 -7.28 7.94
C TYR A 72 -5.35 -7.14 7.66
N ASP A 73 -6.13 -7.93 8.37
CA ASP A 73 -7.58 -7.84 8.34
C ASP A 73 -8.14 -6.80 9.33
N ALA A 74 -9.45 -6.62 9.32
CA ALA A 74 -10.17 -5.71 10.21
C ALA A 74 -10.04 -6.04 11.70
N SER A 75 -9.65 -7.28 12.02
CA SER A 75 -9.39 -7.76 13.38
C SER A 75 -7.90 -7.68 13.75
N PHE A 76 -7.09 -6.99 12.93
CA PHE A 76 -5.66 -6.80 13.12
C PHE A 76 -4.83 -8.08 13.05
N ASN A 77 -5.37 -9.15 12.48
CA ASN A 77 -4.64 -10.39 12.24
C ASN A 77 -3.87 -10.29 10.93
N ARG A 78 -2.64 -10.82 10.91
CA ARG A 78 -1.87 -10.96 9.68
C ARG A 78 -2.51 -12.02 8.79
N VAL A 79 -2.67 -11.70 7.52
CA VAL A 79 -3.41 -12.53 6.55
C VAL A 79 -2.47 -13.27 5.58
N ASN A 80 -1.35 -12.65 5.21
CA ASN A 80 -0.36 -13.23 4.31
C ASN A 80 0.66 -14.09 5.08
N ASN A 81 1.02 -15.26 4.55
CA ASN A 81 2.02 -16.15 5.18
C ASN A 81 3.47 -15.71 4.91
N SER A 82 3.74 -15.13 3.73
CA SER A 82 5.06 -14.62 3.32
C SER A 82 5.04 -13.12 3.14
N SER A 83 6.18 -12.46 3.28
CA SER A 83 6.32 -11.02 2.99
C SER A 83 5.79 -10.68 1.59
N LEU A 84 5.07 -9.57 1.48
CA LEU A 84 4.67 -8.96 0.21
C LEU A 84 5.85 -8.24 -0.47
N HIS A 85 6.91 -7.95 0.29
CA HIS A 85 8.09 -7.25 -0.18
C HIS A 85 9.34 -8.16 -0.14
N PRO A 86 10.28 -8.05 -1.10
CA PRO A 86 11.53 -8.81 -1.07
C PRO A 86 12.39 -8.55 0.16
N ILE A 87 12.38 -7.32 0.70
CA ILE A 87 13.02 -6.98 1.98
C ILE A 87 12.02 -7.31 3.10
N PRO A 88 12.28 -8.31 3.97
CA PRO A 88 11.31 -8.76 4.97
C PRO A 88 11.36 -7.96 6.28
N THR A 89 12.39 -7.12 6.47
CA THR A 89 12.70 -6.40 7.73
C THR A 89 12.25 -4.94 7.71
N GLY A 90 11.19 -4.60 7.00
CA GLY A 90 10.76 -3.20 6.83
C GLY A 90 11.13 -2.62 5.47
N ILE A 91 10.21 -1.84 4.91
CA ILE A 91 10.53 -0.77 3.96
C ILE A 91 10.57 0.50 4.82
N SER A 92 11.77 1.03 5.05
CA SER A 92 12.02 2.09 6.04
C SER A 92 11.62 3.47 5.52
N ASN A 93 12.14 4.53 6.13
CA ASN A 93 11.78 5.90 5.79
C ASN A 93 12.25 6.32 4.38
N SER A 94 11.64 7.39 3.86
CA SER A 94 11.75 7.90 2.49
C SER A 94 11.25 6.93 1.41
N ASN A 95 10.09 6.32 1.66
CA ASN A 95 9.38 5.47 0.70
C ASN A 95 8.06 6.11 0.26
N ALA A 96 7.63 5.81 -0.96
CA ALA A 96 6.34 6.26 -1.46
C ALA A 96 5.16 5.56 -0.78
N GLN A 97 4.01 6.24 -0.76
CA GLN A 97 2.79 5.65 -0.21
C GLN A 97 2.33 4.45 -1.04
N ILE A 98 1.79 3.42 -0.37
CA ILE A 98 1.18 2.27 -1.05
C ILE A 98 -0.13 2.71 -1.69
N LEU A 99 -0.39 2.27 -2.92
CA LEU A 99 -1.70 2.44 -3.56
C LEU A 99 -2.48 1.13 -3.51
N CYS A 100 -3.79 1.22 -3.36
CA CYS A 100 -4.70 0.10 -3.58
C CYS A 100 -5.69 0.49 -4.67
N LEU A 101 -5.61 -0.19 -5.81
CA LEU A 101 -6.40 0.12 -7.00
C LEU A 101 -7.43 -0.98 -7.22
N PRO A 102 -8.67 -0.68 -7.60
CA PRO A 102 -9.60 -1.71 -8.06
C PRO A 102 -8.99 -2.48 -9.23
N PHE A 103 -9.06 -3.81 -9.21
CA PHE A 103 -8.61 -4.62 -10.34
C PHE A 103 -9.68 -4.52 -11.45
N PRO A 104 -9.36 -3.98 -12.65
CA PRO A 104 -10.38 -3.72 -13.66
C PRO A 104 -11.13 -4.99 -14.05
N GLU A 105 -12.43 -4.86 -14.26
CA GLU A 105 -13.36 -5.96 -14.60
C GLU A 105 -13.48 -7.07 -13.52
N HIS A 106 -12.81 -6.94 -12.37
CA HIS A 106 -12.84 -7.91 -11.28
C HIS A 106 -13.37 -7.30 -9.98
N SER A 107 -14.69 -7.44 -9.77
CA SER A 107 -15.32 -7.00 -8.53
C SER A 107 -14.66 -7.64 -7.31
N ARG A 108 -14.43 -6.86 -6.26
CA ARG A 108 -13.80 -7.30 -4.99
C ARG A 108 -12.32 -7.70 -5.10
N GLN A 109 -11.69 -7.47 -6.23
CA GLN A 109 -10.25 -7.63 -6.37
C GLN A 109 -9.58 -6.27 -6.49
N PHE A 110 -8.33 -6.21 -6.03
CA PHE A 110 -7.53 -5.00 -6.04
C PHE A 110 -6.10 -5.30 -6.41
N ILE A 111 -5.36 -4.28 -6.81
CA ILE A 111 -3.92 -4.28 -7.04
C ILE A 111 -3.31 -3.37 -5.98
N LEU A 112 -2.50 -3.95 -5.10
CA LEU A 112 -1.59 -3.20 -4.24
C LEU A 112 -0.38 -2.81 -5.06
N VAL A 113 -0.06 -1.53 -5.09
CA VAL A 113 1.18 -0.99 -5.66
C VAL A 113 2.10 -0.69 -4.50
N ILE A 114 3.10 -1.53 -4.30
CA ILE A 114 4.05 -1.46 -3.18
C ILE A 114 5.36 -0.85 -3.70
N PRO A 115 5.93 0.17 -3.04
CA PRO A 115 7.19 0.80 -3.45
C PRO A 115 8.38 -0.17 -3.38
N ASN A 116 9.46 0.17 -4.08
CA ASN A 116 10.68 -0.61 -4.14
C ASN A 116 11.46 -0.61 -2.81
N LYS A 117 12.14 0.48 -2.52
CA LYS A 117 12.94 0.62 -1.32
C LYS A 117 13.12 2.10 -1.03
N GLY A 118 13.29 2.39 0.23
CA GLY A 118 13.56 3.72 0.73
C GLY A 118 15.02 4.07 0.45
N PHE A 119 15.35 5.33 0.69
CA PHE A 119 16.73 5.78 0.59
C PHE A 119 17.65 5.00 1.55
N ALA A 120 17.18 4.73 2.78
CA ALA A 120 17.94 4.04 3.82
C ALA A 120 17.86 2.50 3.75
N ASP A 121 16.98 1.95 2.90
CA ASP A 121 16.80 0.51 2.78
C ASP A 121 17.95 -0.19 2.03
N PRO A 122 18.27 -1.45 2.41
CA PRO A 122 19.27 -2.25 1.72
C PRO A 122 18.90 -2.48 0.25
N ASN A 123 19.91 -2.61 -0.61
CA ASN A 123 19.69 -2.95 -2.01
C ASN A 123 19.05 -4.34 -2.14
N ILE A 124 18.16 -4.52 -3.13
CA ILE A 124 17.41 -5.77 -3.36
C ILE A 124 18.21 -6.74 -4.26
N ILE A 125 19.55 -6.58 -4.30
CA ILE A 125 20.42 -7.39 -5.17
C ILE A 125 20.47 -8.82 -4.63
N GLY A 126 20.15 -9.78 -5.50
CA GLY A 126 20.14 -11.22 -5.13
C GLY A 126 18.92 -11.67 -4.33
N VAL A 127 18.00 -10.75 -4.02
CA VAL A 127 16.75 -11.03 -3.29
C VAL A 127 15.55 -11.08 -4.23
N ALA A 128 15.57 -10.27 -5.29
CA ALA A 128 14.63 -10.35 -6.41
C ALA A 128 15.33 -9.97 -7.72
N THR A 129 14.87 -10.48 -8.86
CA THR A 129 15.40 -10.10 -10.19
C THR A 129 14.54 -8.98 -10.76
N ASN A 130 15.13 -7.82 -11.05
CA ASN A 130 14.46 -6.68 -11.69
C ASN A 130 13.20 -6.20 -10.93
N TYR A 131 13.30 -6.07 -9.61
CA TYR A 131 12.22 -5.51 -8.79
C TYR A 131 12.09 -4.03 -9.13
N SER A 132 11.08 -3.65 -9.88
CA SER A 132 10.88 -2.29 -10.39
C SER A 132 10.61 -1.27 -9.29
N SER A 133 10.49 0.02 -9.63
CA SER A 133 10.20 1.10 -8.65
C SER A 133 8.96 0.85 -7.81
N HIS A 134 8.02 0.06 -8.34
CA HIS A 134 6.92 -0.52 -7.60
C HIS A 134 6.64 -1.94 -8.08
N SER A 135 5.99 -2.73 -7.24
CA SER A 135 5.41 -4.03 -7.61
C SER A 135 3.89 -4.01 -7.46
N GLY A 136 3.20 -4.67 -8.39
CA GLY A 136 1.76 -4.91 -8.31
C GLY A 136 1.47 -6.25 -7.65
N ILE A 137 0.61 -6.28 -6.63
CA ILE A 137 0.17 -7.52 -5.97
C ILE A 137 -1.36 -7.56 -6.01
N PRO A 138 -1.99 -8.61 -6.55
CA PRO A 138 -3.42 -8.75 -6.50
C PRO A 138 -3.84 -9.14 -5.08
N GLY A 139 -4.97 -8.61 -4.66
CA GLY A 139 -5.67 -9.07 -3.48
C GLY A 139 -7.16 -9.20 -3.73
N GLU A 140 -7.83 -9.92 -2.84
CA GLU A 140 -9.28 -10.15 -2.90
C GLU A 140 -9.95 -9.89 -1.53
N PHE A 141 -11.09 -9.19 -1.54
CA PHE A 141 -11.95 -8.93 -0.35
C PHE A 141 -12.85 -10.11 0.03
N LYS A 142 -12.42 -11.35 -0.20
CA LYS A 142 -13.09 -12.49 0.45
C LYS A 142 -12.66 -12.51 1.91
N TRP A 143 -13.49 -13.06 2.80
CA TRP A 143 -13.13 -13.25 4.21
C TRP A 143 -12.73 -14.72 4.42
N PRO A 144 -11.49 -15.03 4.86
CA PRO A 144 -10.37 -14.11 5.10
C PRO A 144 -9.78 -13.52 3.80
N PRO A 145 -9.16 -12.32 3.83
CA PRO A 145 -8.55 -11.74 2.64
C PRO A 145 -7.50 -12.70 2.08
N VAL A 146 -7.29 -12.67 0.76
CA VAL A 146 -6.24 -13.48 0.14
C VAL A 146 -5.44 -12.59 -0.79
N VAL A 147 -4.12 -12.69 -0.69
CA VAL A 147 -3.16 -12.03 -1.58
C VAL A 147 -2.26 -13.07 -2.21
N THR A 148 -1.96 -12.88 -3.49
CA THR A 148 -1.09 -13.80 -4.23
C THR A 148 -0.20 -12.96 -5.12
N ALA A 149 1.07 -12.77 -4.78
CA ALA A 149 1.97 -11.96 -5.62
C ALA A 149 1.86 -12.34 -7.10
N PHE A 150 1.47 -11.37 -7.96
CA PHE A 150 1.61 -11.53 -9.40
C PHE A 150 2.87 -10.76 -9.80
N PRO A 151 3.84 -11.39 -10.47
CA PRO A 151 4.98 -10.66 -10.99
C PRO A 151 4.48 -9.75 -12.13
N CYS A 152 4.27 -8.48 -11.83
CA CYS A 152 4.21 -7.45 -12.85
C CYS A 152 5.66 -7.09 -13.18
N ASN A 153 6.21 -7.67 -14.23
CA ASN A 153 7.47 -7.19 -14.76
C ASN A 153 7.18 -5.85 -15.42
N LEU A 154 7.41 -4.74 -14.70
CA LEU A 154 7.43 -3.43 -15.33
C LEU A 154 8.62 -3.44 -16.31
N ASN A 155 8.30 -3.50 -17.60
CA ASN A 155 9.29 -3.36 -18.65
C ASN A 155 9.68 -1.90 -18.74
N PHE A 156 10.79 -1.54 -18.12
CA PHE A 156 11.38 -0.23 -18.30
C PHE A 156 12.29 -0.24 -19.53
N THR A 157 12.06 0.70 -20.44
CA THR A 157 13.00 0.99 -21.51
C THR A 157 13.74 2.26 -21.13
N GLY A 158 14.96 2.09 -20.62
CA GLY A 158 15.86 3.21 -20.38
C GLY A 158 16.29 3.89 -21.69
N PRO A 159 16.83 5.11 -21.62
CA PRO A 159 17.49 5.73 -22.76
C PRO A 159 18.53 4.78 -23.35
N ALA A 160 18.66 4.76 -24.69
CA ALA A 160 19.59 3.87 -25.37
C ALA A 160 21.02 4.00 -24.81
N GLY A 161 21.63 2.87 -24.46
CA GLY A 161 22.98 2.82 -23.88
C GLY A 161 23.05 3.01 -22.35
N VAL A 162 21.93 3.25 -21.68
CA VAL A 162 21.87 3.33 -20.21
C VAL A 162 21.39 1.99 -19.65
N LEU A 163 22.26 1.32 -18.90
CA LEU A 163 21.87 0.17 -18.09
C LEU A 163 21.26 0.69 -16.78
N PHE A 164 19.99 0.35 -16.53
CA PHE A 164 19.32 0.67 -15.28
C PHE A 164 19.19 -0.59 -14.43
N ASP A 165 19.68 -0.53 -13.18
CA ASP A 165 19.54 -1.61 -12.20
C ASP A 165 18.54 -1.17 -11.13
N PHE A 166 17.29 -1.63 -11.28
CA PHE A 166 16.23 -1.30 -10.34
C PHE A 166 16.50 -1.77 -8.91
N ASN A 167 17.22 -2.88 -8.77
CA ASN A 167 17.50 -3.45 -7.46
C ASN A 167 18.50 -2.60 -6.64
N ARG A 168 19.19 -1.65 -7.30
CA ARG A 168 20.17 -0.75 -6.68
C ARG A 168 19.73 0.71 -6.68
N ASN A 169 19.17 1.17 -7.79
CA ASN A 169 19.03 2.62 -8.05
C ASN A 169 17.57 3.08 -8.11
N SER A 170 16.62 2.24 -7.70
CA SER A 170 15.20 2.57 -7.73
C SER A 170 14.69 3.00 -6.35
N VAL A 171 14.88 4.28 -6.01
CA VAL A 171 14.17 4.91 -4.90
C VAL A 171 12.93 5.62 -5.44
N ASN A 172 11.84 5.60 -4.68
CA ASN A 172 10.65 6.35 -5.04
C ASN A 172 10.00 6.93 -3.80
N GLU A 173 9.70 8.23 -3.85
CA GLU A 173 9.04 8.98 -2.78
C GLU A 173 7.59 9.36 -3.13
N GLN A 174 7.20 9.21 -4.40
CA GLN A 174 5.89 9.60 -4.90
C GLN A 174 5.40 8.65 -5.99
N VAL A 175 4.19 8.13 -5.75
CA VAL A 175 3.46 7.29 -6.70
C VAL A 175 2.01 7.73 -6.80
N THR A 176 1.49 7.67 -8.01
CA THR A 176 0.07 7.84 -8.28
C THR A 176 -0.35 6.92 -9.42
N ALA A 177 -1.65 6.67 -9.53
CA ALA A 177 -2.22 5.86 -10.59
C ALA A 177 -3.29 6.66 -11.33
N ILE A 178 -3.23 6.64 -12.65
CA ILE A 178 -4.19 7.30 -13.53
C ILE A 178 -4.94 6.20 -14.29
N PRO A 179 -6.27 6.06 -14.10
CA PRO A 179 -7.05 5.13 -14.90
C PRO A 179 -6.94 5.46 -16.38
N HIS A 180 -6.69 4.46 -17.22
CA HIS A 180 -6.68 4.66 -18.65
C HIS A 180 -8.12 4.70 -19.20
N ALA A 181 -8.31 5.43 -20.30
CA ALA A 181 -9.62 5.65 -20.90
C ALA A 181 -10.31 4.35 -21.37
N ASN A 182 -9.56 3.25 -21.54
CA ASN A 182 -10.11 1.96 -21.92
C ASN A 182 -10.80 1.21 -20.75
N GLY A 183 -10.66 1.70 -19.51
CA GLY A 183 -11.24 1.09 -18.32
C GLY A 183 -10.65 -0.26 -17.91
N ARG A 184 -9.49 -0.63 -18.45
CA ARG A 184 -8.87 -1.96 -18.26
C ARG A 184 -7.48 -1.94 -17.65
N ASP A 185 -6.85 -0.77 -17.62
CA ASP A 185 -5.49 -0.60 -17.09
C ASP A 185 -5.29 0.78 -16.46
N TYR A 186 -4.15 0.96 -15.79
CA TYR A 186 -3.74 2.19 -15.14
C TYR A 186 -2.34 2.57 -15.62
N TRP A 187 -2.10 3.87 -15.78
CA TRP A 187 -0.76 4.42 -15.80
C TRP A 187 -0.28 4.60 -14.36
N ILE A 188 0.80 3.92 -13.98
CA ILE A 188 1.48 4.16 -12.71
C ILE A 188 2.56 5.22 -12.94
N CYS A 189 2.39 6.38 -12.33
CA CYS A 189 3.34 7.47 -12.42
C CYS A 189 4.21 7.46 -11.17
N THR A 190 5.53 7.37 -11.40
CA THR A 190 6.54 7.22 -10.36
C THR A 190 7.61 8.28 -10.58
N ARG A 191 8.03 8.98 -9.53
CA ARG A 191 9.25 9.81 -9.57
C ARG A 191 10.52 8.97 -9.55
#